data_AF-A0A832N3E1-F1
#
_entry.id   AF-A0A832N3E1-F1
#
_cell.length_a   1.000
_cell.length_b   1.000
_cell.length_c   1.000
_cell.angle_alpha   90.00
_cell.angle_beta   90.00
_cell.angle_gamma   90.00
#
_symmetry.space_group_name_H-M   'P 1'
#
loop_
_entity.id
_entity.type
_entity.pdbx_description
1 polymer ?
#
loop_
_entity_poly.entity_id
_entity_poly.type
_entity_poly.pdbx_seq_one_letter_code
_entity_poly.pdbx_strand_id
1 'polypeptide(L)'
;MSEAAFIKRRDRQQLEGGFDSLRREGIKLAQQLSGQQWTDYNLHDPGVTILEQLIYAITDLIYRADFAVEDFLVNEAGEINFEQQALHRPEQVFACRPTTLLDYRKAILDQISELDNVWLIPLDDQASQDDACLGLYRIALKLEPGLADVKKAVVVEKVRRFYLHNRNLSEDIASISIV
;
A
#
# COMPACT_ATOMS: atom_id res chain seq x y z
N MET A 1 21.94 29.23 34.28
CA MET A 1 23.07 28.83 33.40
C MET A 1 22.56 27.68 32.56
N SER A 2 22.40 27.89 31.26
CA SER A 2 21.90 26.86 30.34
C SER A 2 22.97 25.79 30.14
N GLU A 3 22.66 24.53 30.42
CA GLU A 3 23.52 23.39 30.09
C GLU A 3 23.83 23.40 28.60
N ALA A 4 25.10 23.22 28.25
CA ALA A 4 25.53 23.11 26.87
C ALA A 4 24.88 21.88 26.21
N ALA A 5 24.28 22.07 25.04
CA ALA A 5 23.69 20.98 24.27
C ALA A 5 24.81 20.07 23.74
N PHE A 6 25.07 18.96 24.42
CA PHE A 6 25.93 17.91 23.91
C PHE A 6 25.09 16.91 23.10
N ILE A 7 25.59 16.50 21.94
CA ILE A 7 25.07 15.31 21.26
C ILE A 7 25.38 14.12 22.17
N LYS A 8 24.34 13.48 22.70
CA LYS A 8 24.48 12.29 23.55
C LYS A 8 25.26 11.26 22.75
N ARG A 9 26.45 10.86 23.23
CA ARG A 9 27.20 9.75 22.62
C ARG A 9 26.29 8.52 22.65
N ARG A 10 26.03 7.93 21.47
CA ARG A 10 25.41 6.61 21.37
C ARG A 10 26.22 5.65 22.23
N ASP A 11 25.55 4.91 23.09
CA ASP A 11 26.21 3.96 23.98
C ASP A 11 26.93 2.92 23.11
N ARG A 12 28.26 2.83 23.28
CA ARG A 12 29.13 2.03 22.41
C ARG A 12 29.11 0.55 22.79
N GLN A 13 28.19 0.15 23.67
CA GLN A 13 27.99 -1.23 24.10
C GLN A 13 27.78 -2.08 22.85
N GLN A 14 28.74 -2.98 22.59
CA GLN A 14 28.77 -4.01 21.54
C GLN A 14 27.52 -4.02 20.66
N LEU A 15 27.46 -3.09 19.71
CA LEU A 15 26.45 -3.12 18.67
C LEU A 15 26.66 -4.43 17.91
N GLU A 16 25.63 -5.27 17.83
CA GLU A 16 25.62 -6.36 16.87
C GLU A 16 25.88 -5.75 15.48
N GLY A 17 26.86 -6.29 14.75
CA GLY A 17 27.35 -5.67 13.49
C GLY A 17 28.42 -4.57 13.65
N GLY A 18 28.88 -4.27 14.86
CA GLY A 18 30.03 -3.39 15.09
C GLY A 18 31.37 -4.07 14.78
N PHE A 19 32.40 -3.26 14.47
CA PHE A 19 33.73 -3.73 14.07
C PHE A 19 34.30 -4.84 14.97
N ASP A 20 34.33 -4.64 16.29
CA ASP A 20 34.88 -5.63 17.23
C ASP A 20 34.08 -6.92 17.28
N SER A 21 32.77 -6.86 17.03
CA SER A 21 31.92 -8.05 16.94
C SER A 21 32.21 -8.82 15.66
N LEU A 22 32.19 -8.14 14.53
CA LEU A 22 32.49 -8.70 13.21
C LEU A 22 33.92 -9.24 13.13
N ARG A 23 34.88 -8.60 13.81
CA ARG A 23 36.27 -9.06 13.88
C ARG A 23 36.41 -10.37 14.63
N ARG A 24 35.75 -10.50 15.78
CA ARG A 24 35.74 -11.76 16.53
C ARG A 24 35.09 -12.88 15.71
N GLU A 25 34.00 -12.58 15.00
CA GLU A 25 33.33 -13.53 14.13
C GLU A 25 34.18 -13.92 12.91
N GLY A 26 34.81 -12.95 12.25
CA GLY A 26 35.69 -13.16 11.11
C GLY A 26 36.90 -14.04 11.46
N ILE A 27 37.55 -13.79 12.60
CA ILE A 27 38.65 -14.64 13.09
C ILE A 27 38.14 -16.05 13.40
N LYS A 28 36.98 -16.18 14.06
CA LYS A 28 36.38 -17.48 14.36
C LYS A 28 36.10 -18.27 13.08
N LEU A 29 35.55 -17.63 12.05
CA LEU A 29 35.30 -18.26 10.75
C LEU A 29 36.60 -18.67 10.06
N ALA A 30 37.61 -17.79 10.07
CA ALA A 30 38.92 -18.11 9.51
C ALA A 30 39.57 -19.33 10.19
N GLN A 31 39.52 -19.41 11.53
CA GLN A 31 40.01 -20.56 12.29
C GLN A 31 39.27 -21.86 11.93
N GLN A 32 37.95 -21.79 11.76
CA GLN A 32 37.14 -22.96 11.39
C GLN A 32 37.46 -23.47 9.98
N LEU A 33 37.73 -22.57 9.04
CA LEU A 33 37.93 -22.90 7.63
C LEU A 33 39.39 -23.26 7.30
N SER A 34 40.36 -22.60 7.92
CA SER A 34 41.78 -22.72 7.57
C SER A 34 42.73 -22.94 8.74
N GLY A 35 42.23 -23.19 9.95
CA GLY A 35 43.06 -23.34 11.17
C GLY A 35 44.08 -24.48 11.15
N GLN A 36 44.01 -25.40 10.18
CA GLN A 36 45.06 -26.43 9.97
C GLN A 36 46.28 -25.91 9.20
N GLN A 37 46.13 -24.84 8.42
CA GLN A 37 47.19 -24.23 7.60
C GLN A 37 47.59 -22.85 8.10
N TRP A 38 46.61 -22.02 8.46
CA TRP A 38 46.82 -20.68 8.99
C TRP A 38 46.55 -20.70 10.51
N THR A 39 47.61 -20.67 11.31
CA THR A 39 47.52 -20.82 12.77
C THR A 39 47.80 -19.53 13.53
N ASP A 40 48.43 -18.54 12.88
CA ASP A 40 48.79 -17.27 13.50
C ASP A 40 47.73 -16.20 13.21
N TYR A 41 47.03 -15.75 14.26
CA TYR A 41 46.00 -14.71 14.19
C TYR A 41 46.37 -13.47 15.01
N ASN A 42 47.67 -13.20 15.16
CA ASN A 42 48.17 -12.03 15.88
C ASN A 42 48.24 -10.78 15.00
N LEU A 43 48.42 -9.62 15.64
CA LEU A 43 48.43 -8.29 14.99
C LEU A 43 49.48 -8.09 13.89
N HIS A 44 50.55 -8.89 13.89
CA HIS A 44 51.63 -8.76 12.91
C HIS A 44 51.38 -9.57 11.64
N ASP A 45 50.38 -10.46 11.64
CA ASP A 45 50.03 -11.28 10.49
C ASP A 45 49.34 -10.41 9.42
N PRO A 46 49.86 -10.39 8.17
CA PRO A 46 49.29 -9.57 7.11
C PRO A 46 47.90 -10.05 6.67
N GLY A 47 47.58 -11.35 6.81
CA GLY A 47 46.25 -11.90 6.57
C GLY A 47 45.23 -11.40 7.57
N VAL A 48 45.61 -11.25 8.85
CA VAL A 48 44.76 -10.62 9.87
C VAL A 48 44.50 -9.15 9.51
N THR A 49 45.53 -8.45 9.03
CA THR A 49 45.39 -7.05 8.59
C THR A 49 44.41 -6.93 7.42
N ILE A 50 44.47 -7.83 6.43
CA ILE A 50 43.52 -7.87 5.31
C ILE A 50 42.10 -8.17 5.80
N LEU A 51 41.95 -9.11 6.73
CA LEU A 51 40.66 -9.44 7.34
C LEU A 51 40.06 -8.22 8.05
N GLU A 52 40.85 -7.48 8.82
CA GLU A 52 40.42 -6.24 9.48
C GLU A 52 39.97 -5.17 8.48
N GLN A 53 40.64 -5.02 7.34
CA GLN A 53 40.18 -4.10 6.28
C GLN A 53 38.83 -4.52 5.71
N LEU A 54 38.61 -5.81 5.48
CA LEU A 54 37.31 -6.33 5.05
C LEU A 54 36.23 -6.05 6.09
N ILE A 55 36.50 -6.31 7.36
CA ILE A 55 35.56 -6.05 8.46
C ILE A 55 35.23 -4.57 8.56
N TYR A 56 36.21 -3.69 8.37
CA TYR A 56 35.97 -2.25 8.33
C TYR A 56 35.02 -1.87 7.19
N ALA A 57 35.23 -2.40 5.99
CA ALA A 57 34.35 -2.18 4.84
C ALA A 57 32.92 -2.70 5.10
N ILE A 58 32.77 -3.86 5.75
CA ILE A 58 31.45 -4.39 6.16
C ILE A 58 30.79 -3.47 7.20
N THR A 59 31.56 -2.96 8.16
CA THR A 59 31.05 -2.04 9.17
C THR A 59 30.53 -0.74 8.53
N ASP A 60 31.25 -0.20 7.55
CA ASP A 60 30.81 0.97 6.77
C ASP A 60 29.52 0.68 5.98
N LEU A 61 29.42 -0.51 5.37
CA LEU A 61 28.21 -0.92 4.67
C LEU A 61 27.00 -1.01 5.60
N ILE A 62 27.15 -1.62 6.78
CA ILE A 62 26.08 -1.70 7.79
C ILE A 62 25.67 -0.30 8.22
N TYR A 63 26.64 0.58 8.50
CA TYR A 63 26.35 1.98 8.85
C TYR A 63 25.52 2.69 7.78
N ARG A 64 25.89 2.53 6.50
CA ARG A 64 25.16 3.13 5.38
C ARG A 64 23.78 2.51 5.16
N ALA A 65 23.59 1.23 5.51
CA ALA A 65 22.31 0.53 5.40
C ALA A 65 21.34 0.85 6.55
N ASP A 66 21.85 1.36 7.68
CA ASP A 66 21.06 1.73 8.88
C ASP A 66 20.43 3.13 8.78
N PHE A 67 20.51 3.79 7.62
CA PHE A 67 19.83 5.06 7.39
C PHE A 67 18.31 4.89 7.28
N ALA A 68 17.58 5.99 7.46
CA ALA A 68 16.14 5.97 7.36
C ALA A 68 15.73 5.54 5.95
N VAL A 69 14.66 4.76 5.81
CA VAL A 69 14.25 4.22 4.50
C VAL A 69 13.99 5.35 3.50
N GLU A 70 13.41 6.45 4.00
CA GLU A 70 13.12 7.66 3.25
C GLU A 70 14.36 8.24 2.57
N ASP A 71 15.54 8.17 3.21
CA ASP A 71 16.79 8.68 2.66
C ASP A 71 17.24 7.91 1.42
N PHE A 72 16.89 6.62 1.32
CA PHE A 72 17.16 5.82 0.12
C PHE A 72 16.13 6.01 -0.99
N LEU A 73 14.90 6.37 -0.62
CA LEU A 73 13.78 6.55 -1.56
C LEU A 73 13.75 7.97 -2.15
N VAL A 74 14.44 8.92 -1.55
CA VAL A 74 14.48 10.31 -2.00
C VAL A 74 15.32 10.46 -3.28
N ASN A 75 14.84 11.28 -4.22
CA ASN A 75 15.59 11.62 -5.44
C ASN A 75 16.54 12.82 -5.21
N GLU A 76 17.30 13.21 -6.24
CA GLU A 76 18.24 14.35 -6.16
C GLU A 76 17.55 15.70 -5.82
N ALA A 77 16.25 15.83 -6.04
CA ALA A 77 15.46 17.01 -5.70
C ALA A 77 14.94 16.98 -4.25
N GLY A 78 15.19 15.92 -3.48
CA GLY A 78 14.70 15.76 -2.12
C GLY A 78 13.24 15.32 -2.02
N GLU A 79 12.69 14.72 -3.09
CA GLU A 79 11.32 14.21 -3.13
C GLU A 79 11.28 12.68 -3.36
N ILE A 80 10.28 12.01 -2.79
CA ILE A 80 10.02 10.58 -3.07
C ILE A 80 9.11 10.48 -4.28
N ASN A 81 9.58 9.82 -5.34
CA ASN A 81 8.75 9.51 -6.51
C ASN A 81 8.00 8.20 -6.31
N PHE A 82 6.82 8.31 -5.68
CA PHE A 82 5.94 7.18 -5.37
C PHE A 82 5.59 6.32 -6.59
N GLU A 83 5.28 6.94 -7.73
CA GLU A 83 4.87 6.23 -8.95
C GLU A 83 6.03 5.42 -9.54
N GLN A 84 7.23 5.99 -9.64
CA GLN A 84 8.41 5.25 -10.13
C GLN A 84 8.83 4.10 -9.22
N GLN A 85 8.53 4.22 -7.92
CA GLN A 85 8.87 3.21 -6.92
C GLN A 85 7.74 2.21 -6.65
N ALA A 86 6.64 2.28 -7.42
CA ALA A 86 5.44 1.45 -7.24
C ALA A 86 4.86 1.53 -5.80
N LEU A 87 5.04 2.66 -5.13
CA LEU A 87 4.50 2.95 -3.81
C LEU A 87 3.13 3.63 -3.96
N HIS A 88 2.13 2.83 -4.31
CA HIS A 88 0.77 3.32 -4.53
C HIS A 88 0.11 3.80 -3.24
N ARG A 89 -0.68 4.87 -3.36
CA ARG A 89 -1.41 5.41 -2.21
C ARG A 89 -2.62 4.54 -1.86
N PRO A 90 -3.06 4.53 -0.59
CA PRO A 90 -4.23 3.78 -0.15
C PRO A 90 -5.47 4.01 -1.03
N GLU A 91 -5.69 5.23 -1.49
CA GLU A 91 -6.88 5.56 -2.31
C GLU A 91 -6.84 4.91 -3.70
N GLN A 92 -5.65 4.62 -4.22
CA GLN A 92 -5.47 3.95 -5.51
C GLN A 92 -5.61 2.42 -5.41
N VAL A 93 -5.21 1.83 -4.28
CA VAL A 93 -5.14 0.36 -4.12
C VAL A 93 -6.36 -0.21 -3.41
N PHE A 94 -6.91 0.49 -2.42
CA PHE A 94 -8.00 -0.04 -1.61
C PHE A 94 -9.38 0.16 -2.22
N ALA A 95 -9.55 1.07 -3.17
CA ALA A 95 -10.82 1.23 -3.86
C ALA A 95 -11.13 -0.02 -4.69
N CYS A 96 -12.09 -0.82 -4.23
CA CYS A 96 -12.62 -1.96 -4.98
C CYS A 96 -13.83 -1.56 -5.81
N ARG A 97 -14.04 -2.28 -6.91
CA ARG A 97 -15.28 -2.22 -7.70
C ARG A 97 -16.50 -2.51 -6.81
N PRO A 98 -17.64 -1.82 -6.98
CA PRO A 98 -18.85 -2.11 -6.21
C PRO A 98 -19.36 -3.53 -6.50
N THR A 99 -19.46 -4.35 -5.46
CA THR A 99 -19.93 -5.75 -5.56
C THR A 99 -21.18 -6.02 -4.75
N THR A 100 -21.49 -5.17 -3.76
CA THR A 100 -22.74 -5.26 -2.99
C THR A 100 -23.70 -4.13 -3.36
N LEU A 101 -24.99 -4.30 -3.02
CA LEU A 101 -26.01 -3.25 -3.19
C LEU A 101 -25.63 -1.95 -2.46
N LEU A 102 -25.00 -2.08 -1.30
CA LEU A 102 -24.53 -0.94 -0.51
C LEU A 102 -23.37 -0.24 -1.21
N ASP A 103 -22.45 -0.98 -1.82
CA ASP A 103 -21.35 -0.39 -2.59
C ASP A 103 -21.87 0.33 -3.83
N TYR A 104 -22.81 -0.28 -4.57
CA TYR A 104 -23.46 0.38 -5.70
C TYR A 104 -24.14 1.67 -5.26
N ARG A 105 -24.88 1.65 -4.15
CA ARG A 105 -25.52 2.86 -3.60
C ARG A 105 -24.50 3.94 -3.29
N LYS A 106 -23.42 3.62 -2.58
CA LYS A 106 -22.35 4.58 -2.25
C LYS A 106 -21.68 5.12 -3.51
N ALA A 107 -21.30 4.25 -4.44
CA ALA A 107 -20.59 4.62 -5.65
C ALA A 107 -21.44 5.49 -6.59
N ILE A 108 -22.74 5.20 -6.69
CA ILE A 108 -23.69 6.03 -7.45
C ILE A 108 -23.84 7.42 -6.82
N LEU A 109 -23.96 7.50 -5.50
CA LEU A 109 -24.10 8.78 -4.78
C LEU A 109 -22.82 9.62 -4.84
N ASP A 110 -21.66 8.98 -4.77
CA ASP A 110 -20.36 9.66 -4.86
C ASP A 110 -20.14 10.25 -6.27
N GLN A 111 -20.60 9.55 -7.31
CA GLN A 111 -20.39 9.96 -8.70
C GLN A 111 -21.44 10.93 -9.26
N ILE A 112 -22.67 10.93 -8.73
CA ILE A 112 -23.82 11.66 -9.29
C ILE A 112 -24.41 12.59 -8.21
N SER A 113 -23.97 13.85 -8.23
CA SER A 113 -24.33 14.85 -7.23
C SER A 113 -25.79 15.33 -7.28
N GLU A 114 -26.53 15.02 -8.35
CA GLU A 114 -27.95 15.37 -8.47
C GLU A 114 -28.90 14.45 -7.67
N LEU A 115 -28.36 13.42 -7.02
CA LEU A 115 -29.10 12.45 -6.22
C LEU A 115 -28.99 12.78 -4.73
N ASP A 116 -30.13 12.88 -4.05
CA ASP A 116 -30.20 12.88 -2.59
C ASP A 116 -30.07 11.44 -2.06
N ASN A 117 -30.70 10.47 -2.74
CA ASN A 117 -30.57 9.07 -2.39
C ASN A 117 -30.83 8.10 -3.56
N VAL A 118 -30.36 6.86 -3.43
CA VAL A 118 -30.64 5.76 -4.37
C VAL A 118 -30.88 4.45 -3.62
N TRP A 119 -31.84 3.66 -4.09
CA TRP A 119 -32.06 2.30 -3.63
C TRP A 119 -31.95 1.32 -4.79
N LEU A 120 -31.20 0.25 -4.61
CA LEU A 120 -31.15 -0.89 -5.52
C LEU A 120 -31.89 -2.04 -4.84
N ILE A 121 -32.99 -2.46 -5.46
CA ILE A 121 -33.90 -3.46 -4.91
C ILE A 121 -33.81 -4.69 -5.82
N PRO A 122 -33.37 -5.86 -5.33
CA PRO A 122 -33.42 -7.09 -6.10
C PRO A 122 -34.88 -7.43 -6.41
N LEU A 123 -35.13 -7.87 -7.64
CA LEU A 123 -36.41 -8.45 -7.98
C LEU A 123 -36.45 -9.88 -7.43
N ASP A 124 -36.96 -10.03 -6.22
CA ASP A 124 -37.28 -11.34 -5.67
C ASP A 124 -38.60 -11.82 -6.27
N ASP A 125 -38.51 -12.78 -7.18
CA ASP A 125 -39.68 -13.39 -7.78
C ASP A 125 -40.30 -14.41 -6.83
N GLN A 126 -41.05 -13.92 -5.83
CA GLN A 126 -41.91 -14.76 -4.99
C GLN A 126 -43.23 -15.13 -5.71
N ALA A 127 -43.40 -14.75 -6.99
CA ALA A 127 -44.67 -14.88 -7.72
C ALA A 127 -44.63 -15.92 -8.87
N SER A 128 -43.45 -16.29 -9.38
CA SER A 128 -43.32 -17.24 -10.49
C SER A 128 -42.60 -18.52 -10.05
N GLN A 129 -43.35 -19.61 -9.89
CA GLN A 129 -42.81 -20.92 -9.50
C GLN A 129 -41.85 -21.56 -10.53
N ASP A 130 -41.72 -21.00 -11.74
CA ASP A 130 -40.99 -21.63 -12.85
C ASP A 130 -39.92 -20.76 -13.55
N ASP A 131 -39.74 -19.47 -13.22
CA ASP A 131 -38.73 -18.63 -13.91
C ASP A 131 -38.26 -17.43 -13.05
N ALA A 132 -37.49 -17.69 -12.00
CA ALA A 132 -36.94 -16.62 -11.16
C ALA A 132 -35.80 -15.89 -11.87
N CYS A 133 -36.04 -14.64 -12.29
CA CYS A 133 -35.03 -13.74 -12.85
C CYS A 133 -34.06 -13.21 -11.77
N LEU A 134 -33.13 -14.05 -11.34
CA LEU A 134 -32.06 -13.67 -10.41
C LEU A 134 -31.13 -12.62 -11.05
N GLY A 135 -30.65 -11.67 -10.24
CA GLY A 135 -29.69 -10.65 -10.69
C GLY A 135 -30.30 -9.41 -11.36
N LEU A 136 -31.63 -9.31 -11.46
CA LEU A 136 -32.28 -8.09 -11.94
C LEU A 136 -32.59 -7.13 -10.79
N TYR A 137 -32.24 -5.86 -10.99
CA TYR A 137 -32.47 -4.80 -10.01
C TYR A 137 -33.46 -3.74 -10.48
N ARG A 138 -34.32 -3.31 -9.56
CA ARG A 138 -35.08 -2.07 -9.65
C ARG A 138 -34.31 -0.97 -8.94
N ILE A 139 -33.98 0.10 -9.66
CA ILE A 139 -33.26 1.25 -9.12
C ILE A 139 -34.25 2.39 -8.88
N ALA A 140 -34.42 2.78 -7.63
CA ALA A 140 -35.24 3.91 -7.22
C ALA A 140 -34.35 5.11 -6.90
N LEU A 141 -34.61 6.26 -7.54
CA LEU A 141 -33.83 7.49 -7.42
C LEU A 141 -34.62 8.55 -6.65
N LYS A 142 -34.02 9.10 -5.60
CA LYS A 142 -34.48 10.31 -4.94
C LYS A 142 -33.58 11.46 -5.39
N LEU A 143 -34.17 12.45 -6.05
CA LEU A 143 -33.44 13.59 -6.59
C LEU A 143 -33.37 14.72 -5.56
N GLU A 144 -32.33 15.56 -5.67
CA GLU A 144 -32.26 16.82 -4.94
C GLU A 144 -33.44 17.75 -5.30
N PRO A 145 -33.99 18.51 -4.33
CA PRO A 145 -35.12 19.40 -4.56
C PRO A 145 -34.71 20.56 -5.50
N GLY A 146 -35.62 20.93 -6.42
CA GLY A 146 -35.42 22.04 -7.35
C GLY A 146 -34.83 21.65 -8.71
N LEU A 147 -34.66 20.35 -9.00
CA LEU A 147 -34.23 19.88 -10.31
C LEU A 147 -35.35 20.01 -11.36
N ALA A 148 -35.09 20.74 -12.45
CA ALA A 148 -36.02 20.89 -13.56
C ALA A 148 -36.34 19.54 -14.25
N ASP A 149 -37.58 19.37 -14.72
CA ASP A 149 -38.04 18.10 -15.33
C ASP A 149 -37.20 17.64 -16.52
N VAL A 150 -36.68 18.56 -17.32
CA VAL A 150 -35.79 18.27 -18.46
C VAL A 150 -34.49 17.58 -18.02
N LYS A 151 -34.00 17.85 -16.80
CA LYS A 151 -32.78 17.25 -16.26
C LYS A 151 -33.01 15.86 -15.66
N LYS A 152 -34.25 15.51 -15.30
CA LYS A 152 -34.57 14.21 -14.68
C LYS A 152 -34.21 13.03 -15.58
N ALA A 153 -34.54 13.13 -16.88
CA ALA A 153 -34.18 12.10 -17.86
C ALA A 153 -32.65 11.95 -18.02
N VAL A 154 -31.92 13.07 -17.94
CA VAL A 154 -30.45 13.07 -18.01
C VAL A 154 -29.84 12.36 -16.81
N VAL A 155 -30.37 12.58 -15.60
CA VAL A 155 -29.90 11.90 -14.38
C VAL A 155 -30.16 10.40 -14.44
N VAL A 156 -31.34 9.97 -14.90
CA VAL A 156 -31.64 8.54 -15.10
C VAL A 156 -30.63 7.89 -16.05
N GLU A 157 -30.27 8.57 -17.14
CA GLU A 157 -29.31 8.06 -18.10
C GLU A 157 -27.87 8.04 -17.56
N LYS A 158 -27.48 9.04 -16.74
CA LYS A 158 -26.20 9.03 -16.01
C LYS A 158 -26.12 7.82 -15.09
N VAL A 159 -27.15 7.55 -14.31
CA VAL A 159 -27.21 6.38 -13.40
C VAL A 159 -27.12 5.09 -14.19
N ARG A 160 -27.90 4.96 -15.28
CA ARG A 160 -27.86 3.79 -16.15
C ARG A 160 -26.46 3.53 -16.68
N ARG A 161 -25.80 4.55 -17.22
CA ARG A 161 -24.44 4.46 -17.76
C ARG A 161 -23.43 4.06 -16.69
N PHE A 162 -23.52 4.66 -15.51
CA PHE A 162 -22.66 4.33 -14.39
C PHE A 162 -22.82 2.88 -13.95
N TYR A 163 -24.06 2.41 -13.78
CA TYR A 163 -24.34 1.03 -13.42
C TYR A 163 -23.80 0.07 -14.47
N LEU A 164 -24.09 0.30 -15.76
CA LEU A 164 -23.64 -0.58 -16.85
C LEU A 164 -22.11 -0.67 -16.96
N HIS A 165 -21.39 0.43 -16.70
CA HIS A 165 -19.92 0.42 -16.66
C HIS A 165 -19.38 -0.43 -15.48
N ASN A 166 -20.09 -0.48 -14.36
CA ASN A 166 -19.69 -1.16 -13.14
C ASN A 166 -20.43 -2.47 -12.88
N ARG A 167 -21.27 -2.93 -13.82
CA ARG A 167 -22.20 -4.07 -13.69
C ARG A 167 -21.50 -5.43 -13.50
N ASN A 168 -21.77 -6.13 -12.40
CA ASN A 168 -21.17 -7.46 -12.18
C ASN A 168 -21.74 -8.53 -13.11
N LEU A 169 -21.15 -9.72 -13.09
CA LEU A 169 -21.58 -10.84 -13.91
C LEU A 169 -23.01 -11.26 -13.54
N SER A 170 -23.81 -11.56 -14.57
CA SER A 170 -25.20 -12.02 -14.44
C SER A 170 -26.15 -11.05 -13.72
N GLU A 171 -25.77 -9.78 -13.57
CA GLU A 171 -26.64 -8.74 -13.05
C GLU A 171 -27.17 -7.84 -14.17
N ASP A 172 -28.37 -7.28 -14.06
CA ASP A 172 -28.85 -6.25 -14.98
C ASP A 172 -29.93 -5.34 -14.35
N ILE A 173 -30.29 -4.28 -15.07
CA ILE A 173 -31.32 -3.33 -14.65
C ILE A 173 -32.66 -3.75 -15.24
N ALA A 174 -33.64 -4.04 -14.38
CA ALA A 174 -35.02 -4.24 -14.84
C ALA A 174 -35.74 -2.91 -15.07
N SER A 175 -35.63 -1.96 -14.14
CA SER A 175 -36.31 -0.66 -14.25
C SER A 175 -35.63 0.40 -13.39
N ILE A 176 -35.65 1.66 -13.86
CA ILE A 176 -35.22 2.83 -13.10
C ILE A 176 -36.43 3.75 -12.92
N SER A 177 -36.73 4.13 -11.68
CA SER A 177 -37.86 5.01 -11.33
C SER A 177 -37.42 6.13 -10.40
N ILE A 178 -38.03 7.31 -10.54
CA ILE A 178 -37.83 8.43 -9.61
C ILE A 178 -38.93 8.37 -8.54
N VAL A 179 -38.55 8.55 -7.28
CA VAL A 179 -39.43 8.50 -6.09
C VAL A 179 -39.48 9.88 -5.43
#